data_AF-A0A929ZLE3-F1
#
_entry.id   AF-A0A929ZLE3-F1
#
_cell.length_a   1.000
_cell.length_b   1.000
_cell.length_c   1.000
_cell.angle_alpha   90.00
_cell.angle_beta   90.00
_cell.angle_gamma   90.00
#
_symmetry.space_group_name_H-M   'P 1'
#
loop_
_entity.id
_entity.type
_entity.pdbx_description
1 polymer ?
#
loop_
_entity_poly.entity_id
_entity_poly.type
_entity_poly.pdbx_seq_one_letter_code
_entity_poly.pdbx_strand_id
1 'polypeptide(L)'
;MASLVVATGLLLTTNPLKVSAATPTASGTEAAPAHVTINKHLVMPEGTITPAGAATFNFTALTVDGETATATNMPAIPTRTINFTTADAGTTTSGVKTVSKESVNIVDGITFPHAGEYIYTVTEAASGFTLTNDTDTTEEMVYSTKIYYVQVIVANNAAGTGTYVKSISVNNYTPASGASVAVVGSKVGDDDGAEGTDFSFENKFVRTHLNDSTNPGDTNDTNLRIKKVVAGDGGDYTQYFTFTVTVNAPAVTLPTTPTTYKAVVMENNATIDPAANGITGAGTDHVFTVTPGTAFTVKLKHNQSVVLLDAPVGSTYTASETAVANYTASYVQTANGVAGTSTTSNTVASTIIGEAANNLVMTNTKAAITPTGIVLSNLPYILVGIFAIAGLGFLMSQKHRRSTLG
;
A
#
# COMPACT_ATOMS: atom_id res chain seq x y z
N MET A 1 -21.94 71.96 -51.17
CA MET A 1 -21.82 70.50 -51.27
C MET A 1 -21.88 69.93 -49.87
N ALA A 2 -23.06 69.49 -49.45
CA ALA A 2 -23.26 68.75 -48.21
C ALA A 2 -23.64 67.34 -48.63
N SER A 3 -22.81 66.35 -48.27
CA SER A 3 -23.11 64.94 -48.55
C SER A 3 -23.45 64.23 -47.26
N LEU A 4 -24.70 63.82 -47.21
CA LEU A 4 -25.36 62.95 -46.26
C LEU A 4 -24.83 61.52 -46.46
N VAL A 5 -24.37 60.86 -45.40
CA VAL A 5 -24.10 59.41 -45.41
C VAL A 5 -24.98 58.76 -44.34
N VAL A 6 -25.79 57.81 -44.79
CA VAL A 6 -26.73 57.01 -44.00
C VAL A 6 -26.28 55.54 -44.08
N ALA A 7 -26.50 54.83 -42.96
CA ALA A 7 -26.49 53.37 -42.78
C ALA A 7 -25.09 52.70 -42.74
N THR A 8 -24.81 51.71 -41.90
CA THR A 8 -25.65 50.67 -41.29
C THR A 8 -25.05 50.24 -39.94
N GLY A 9 -25.82 50.29 -38.86
CA GLY A 9 -25.48 49.64 -37.59
C GLY A 9 -25.79 48.15 -37.67
N LEU A 10 -24.75 47.31 -37.73
CA LEU A 10 -24.87 45.87 -37.65
C LEU A 10 -25.03 45.49 -36.17
N LEU A 11 -26.28 45.19 -35.76
CA LEU A 11 -26.60 44.68 -34.44
C LEU A 11 -26.12 43.23 -34.35
N LEU A 12 -24.92 43.00 -33.81
CA LEU A 12 -24.46 41.65 -33.45
C LEU A 12 -25.28 41.17 -32.25
N THR A 13 -26.28 40.35 -32.52
CA THR A 13 -26.96 39.54 -31.51
C THR A 13 -26.03 38.40 -31.13
N THR A 14 -25.37 38.51 -29.99
CA THR A 14 -24.67 37.38 -29.38
C THR A 14 -25.72 36.44 -28.81
N ASN A 15 -26.08 35.39 -29.55
CA ASN A 15 -26.75 34.24 -28.95
C ASN A 15 -25.84 33.71 -27.82
N PRO A 16 -26.34 33.52 -26.59
CA PRO A 16 -25.57 32.79 -25.60
C PRO A 16 -25.30 31.39 -26.17
N LEU A 17 -24.04 30.96 -26.15
CA LEU A 17 -23.67 29.57 -26.43
C LEU A 17 -24.56 28.69 -25.55
N LYS A 18 -25.48 27.94 -26.15
CA LYS A 18 -26.12 26.82 -25.47
C LYS A 18 -25.03 25.79 -25.25
N VAL A 19 -24.35 25.85 -24.12
CA VAL A 19 -23.55 24.74 -23.63
C VAL A 19 -24.53 23.57 -23.48
N SER A 20 -24.40 22.56 -24.34
CA SER A 20 -25.14 21.32 -24.16
C SER A 20 -24.79 20.79 -22.78
N ALA A 21 -25.79 20.52 -21.93
CA ALA A 21 -25.55 19.88 -20.64
C ALA A 21 -24.74 18.61 -20.87
N ALA A 22 -23.69 18.42 -20.06
CA ALA A 22 -22.92 17.19 -20.09
C ALA A 22 -23.86 16.00 -19.82
N THR A 23 -23.63 14.85 -20.46
CA THR A 23 -24.35 13.64 -20.10
C THR A 23 -24.18 13.37 -18.59
N PRO A 24 -25.25 13.15 -17.84
CA PRO A 24 -25.19 13.12 -16.38
C PRO A 24 -24.47 11.88 -15.86
N THR A 25 -23.71 12.04 -14.78
CA THR A 25 -23.08 10.97 -14.00
C THR A 25 -24.18 10.21 -13.25
N ALA A 26 -25.00 10.93 -12.48
CA ALA A 26 -26.21 10.42 -11.84
C ALA A 26 -27.46 11.14 -12.35
N SER A 27 -28.59 10.43 -12.45
CA SER A 27 -29.91 11.00 -12.76
C SER A 27 -30.93 10.57 -11.72
N GLY A 28 -31.94 11.42 -11.47
CA GLY A 28 -32.94 11.19 -10.44
C GLY A 28 -34.33 11.71 -10.81
N THR A 29 -35.28 11.39 -9.94
CA THR A 29 -36.68 11.80 -10.00
C THR A 29 -37.05 12.59 -8.76
N GLU A 30 -38.24 13.18 -8.73
CA GLU A 30 -38.74 13.87 -7.52
C GLU A 30 -38.78 12.93 -6.29
N ALA A 31 -39.17 11.68 -6.47
CA ALA A 31 -39.26 10.69 -5.38
C ALA A 31 -37.89 10.11 -4.97
N ALA A 32 -36.92 10.15 -5.89
CA ALA A 32 -35.55 9.66 -5.67
C ALA A 32 -34.57 10.61 -6.37
N PRO A 33 -34.22 11.74 -5.74
CA PRO A 33 -33.32 12.73 -6.32
C PRO A 33 -31.95 12.13 -6.66
N ALA A 34 -31.27 12.70 -7.65
CA ALA A 34 -29.94 12.23 -8.04
C ALA A 34 -28.96 12.45 -6.88
N HIS A 35 -28.07 11.48 -6.68
CA HIS A 35 -27.04 11.52 -5.65
C HIS A 35 -25.73 11.04 -6.25
N VAL A 36 -24.63 11.50 -5.67
CA VAL A 36 -23.26 11.07 -5.99
C VAL A 36 -22.46 11.11 -4.68
N THR A 37 -21.50 10.23 -4.55
CA THR A 37 -20.54 10.15 -3.44
C THR A 37 -19.12 10.37 -3.95
N ILE A 38 -18.18 10.59 -3.03
CA ILE A 38 -16.76 10.69 -3.34
C ILE A 38 -16.08 9.39 -2.93
N ASN A 39 -15.37 8.78 -3.87
CA ASN A 39 -14.50 7.65 -3.58
C ASN A 39 -13.12 8.13 -3.13
N LYS A 40 -12.62 7.60 -2.02
CA LYS A 40 -11.27 7.84 -1.53
C LYS A 40 -10.47 6.56 -1.55
N HIS A 41 -9.32 6.61 -2.23
CA HIS A 41 -8.33 5.55 -2.20
C HIS A 41 -7.12 6.03 -1.42
N LEU A 42 -6.72 5.24 -0.44
CA LEU A 42 -5.46 5.40 0.26
C LEU A 42 -4.56 4.23 -0.13
N VAL A 43 -3.52 4.55 -0.91
CA VAL A 43 -2.62 3.58 -1.53
C VAL A 43 -1.29 3.58 -0.77
N MET A 44 -0.83 2.39 -0.38
CA MET A 44 0.39 2.21 0.41
C MET A 44 1.07 0.89 0.05
N PRO A 45 2.35 0.70 0.43
CA PRO A 45 2.98 -0.61 0.32
C PRO A 45 2.22 -1.70 1.07
N GLU A 46 2.34 -2.95 0.61
CA GLU A 46 1.87 -4.11 1.36
C GLU A 46 2.56 -4.21 2.73
N GLY A 47 1.82 -4.64 3.76
CA GLY A 47 2.34 -4.75 5.13
C GLY A 47 2.25 -3.46 5.95
N THR A 48 1.84 -2.35 5.32
CA THR A 48 1.64 -1.07 6.02
C THR A 48 0.34 -1.03 6.83
N ILE A 49 0.42 -0.63 8.10
CA ILE A 49 -0.75 -0.28 8.91
C ILE A 49 -1.32 1.04 8.39
N THR A 50 -2.62 1.06 8.13
CA THR A 50 -3.32 2.21 7.57
C THR A 50 -3.10 3.44 8.48
N PRO A 51 -2.62 4.58 7.96
CA PRO A 51 -2.45 5.77 8.79
C PRO A 51 -3.81 6.30 9.24
N ALA A 52 -3.92 6.65 10.52
CA ALA A 52 -5.12 7.24 11.07
C ALA A 52 -5.25 8.71 10.64
N GLY A 53 -6.48 9.13 10.35
CA GLY A 53 -6.71 10.48 9.86
C GLY A 53 -8.05 10.65 9.17
N ALA A 54 -8.19 11.79 8.51
CA ALA A 54 -9.39 12.15 7.80
C ALA A 54 -9.04 12.79 6.46
N ALA A 55 -9.57 12.26 5.36
CA ALA A 55 -9.58 12.94 4.08
C ALA A 55 -10.76 13.91 4.05
N THR A 56 -10.50 15.18 3.73
CA THR A 56 -11.53 16.24 3.73
C THR A 56 -11.67 16.83 2.35
N PHE A 57 -12.91 16.87 1.84
CA PHE A 57 -13.26 17.40 0.53
C PHE A 57 -14.01 18.71 0.68
N ASN A 58 -13.49 19.75 0.02
CA ASN A 58 -14.00 21.10 0.07
C ASN A 58 -14.78 21.41 -1.20
N PHE A 59 -15.95 22.02 -1.04
CA PHE A 59 -16.80 22.46 -2.13
C PHE A 59 -16.71 23.97 -2.26
N THR A 60 -16.42 24.47 -3.46
CA THR A 60 -16.43 25.91 -3.74
C THR A 60 -17.49 26.19 -4.80
N ALA A 61 -18.44 27.06 -4.47
CA ALA A 61 -19.47 27.52 -5.39
C ALA A 61 -18.86 28.37 -6.52
N LEU A 62 -19.20 28.07 -7.78
CA LEU A 62 -18.73 28.83 -8.95
C LEU A 62 -19.85 29.66 -9.58
N THR A 63 -20.84 28.99 -10.16
CA THR A 63 -21.90 29.66 -10.92
C THR A 63 -23.27 29.03 -10.72
N VAL A 64 -24.32 29.86 -10.84
CA VAL A 64 -25.71 29.44 -10.95
C VAL A 64 -26.30 30.03 -12.22
N ASP A 65 -26.81 29.18 -13.12
CA ASP A 65 -27.37 29.57 -14.42
C ASP A 65 -26.44 30.47 -15.25
N GLY A 66 -25.13 30.24 -15.15
CA GLY A 66 -24.08 31.01 -15.82
C GLY A 66 -23.64 32.29 -15.10
N GLU A 67 -24.32 32.70 -14.03
CA GLU A 67 -23.98 33.86 -13.21
C GLU A 67 -23.11 33.48 -12.02
N THR A 68 -22.27 34.39 -11.53
CA THR A 68 -21.40 34.15 -10.37
C THR A 68 -22.23 33.77 -9.13
N ALA A 69 -21.76 32.74 -8.41
CA ALA A 69 -22.39 32.29 -7.18
C ALA A 69 -22.30 33.33 -6.05
N THR A 70 -23.37 33.40 -5.26
CA THR A 70 -23.50 34.21 -4.04
C THR A 70 -24.18 33.36 -2.96
N ALA A 71 -24.08 33.79 -1.70
CA ALA A 71 -24.71 33.08 -0.59
C ALA A 71 -26.25 33.00 -0.67
N THR A 72 -26.88 33.83 -1.50
CA THR A 72 -28.35 33.87 -1.65
C THR A 72 -28.86 33.06 -2.84
N ASN A 73 -28.11 32.99 -3.95
CA ASN A 73 -28.52 32.22 -5.13
C ASN A 73 -27.99 30.77 -5.13
N MET A 74 -26.95 30.47 -4.35
CA MET A 74 -26.29 29.17 -4.34
C MET A 74 -26.11 28.66 -2.91
N PRO A 75 -26.66 27.48 -2.56
CA PRO A 75 -26.42 26.92 -1.24
C PRO A 75 -24.96 26.45 -1.12
N ALA A 76 -24.37 26.67 0.06
CA ALA A 76 -23.09 26.07 0.41
C ALA A 76 -23.26 24.56 0.61
N ILE A 77 -22.34 23.78 0.05
CA ILE A 77 -22.22 22.35 0.36
C ILE A 77 -21.18 22.22 1.49
N PRO A 78 -21.53 21.67 2.67
CA PRO A 78 -20.58 21.43 3.73
C PRO A 78 -19.44 20.52 3.28
N THR A 79 -18.29 20.65 3.94
CA THR A 79 -17.18 19.74 3.72
C THR A 79 -17.61 18.30 3.98
N ARG A 80 -17.11 17.39 3.14
CA ARG A 80 -17.34 15.95 3.31
C ARG A 80 -16.04 15.33 3.81
N THR A 81 -16.14 14.44 4.79
CA THR A 81 -14.98 13.85 5.45
C THR A 81 -15.10 12.34 5.48
N ILE A 82 -14.00 11.67 5.18
CA ILE A 82 -13.87 10.21 5.28
C ILE A 82 -12.76 9.91 6.28
N ASN A 83 -13.12 9.19 7.35
CA ASN A 83 -12.19 8.86 8.42
C ASN A 83 -11.50 7.52 8.16
N PHE A 84 -10.20 7.48 8.42
CA PHE A 84 -9.35 6.30 8.38
C PHE A 84 -8.80 6.01 9.78
N THR A 85 -8.71 4.72 10.10
CA THR A 85 -8.19 4.20 11.35
C THR A 85 -7.15 3.14 11.05
N THR A 86 -6.28 2.85 12.02
CA THR A 86 -5.26 1.79 11.91
C THR A 86 -5.87 0.39 11.71
N ALA A 87 -7.13 0.19 12.07
CA ALA A 87 -7.85 -1.06 11.90
C ALA A 87 -8.45 -1.25 10.49
N ASP A 88 -8.44 -0.22 9.65
CA ASP A 88 -9.00 -0.34 8.30
C ASP A 88 -8.20 -1.31 7.45
N ALA A 89 -8.85 -2.41 7.07
CA ALA A 89 -8.33 -3.35 6.11
C ALA A 89 -8.37 -2.77 4.69
N GLY A 90 -7.54 -3.32 3.81
CA GLY A 90 -7.53 -2.98 2.39
C GLY A 90 -7.35 -4.22 1.54
N THR A 91 -7.48 -4.05 0.23
CA THR A 91 -7.13 -5.10 -0.74
C THR A 91 -5.66 -4.97 -1.12
N THR A 92 -4.94 -6.09 -1.18
CA THR A 92 -3.55 -6.13 -1.62
C THR A 92 -3.45 -6.77 -3.00
N THR A 93 -2.77 -6.12 -3.93
CA THR A 93 -2.45 -6.67 -5.25
C THR A 93 -1.06 -6.21 -5.66
N SER A 94 -0.19 -7.14 -6.06
CA SER A 94 1.16 -6.86 -6.55
C SER A 94 2.00 -5.95 -5.62
N GLY A 95 1.96 -6.20 -4.30
CA GLY A 95 2.72 -5.42 -3.31
C GLY A 95 2.13 -4.05 -2.97
N VAL A 96 0.93 -3.73 -3.47
CA VAL A 96 0.21 -2.49 -3.18
C VAL A 96 -1.03 -2.80 -2.37
N LYS A 97 -1.16 -2.18 -1.19
CA LYS A 97 -2.38 -2.17 -0.38
C LYS A 97 -3.19 -0.91 -0.69
N THR A 98 -4.47 -1.09 -0.99
CA THR A 98 -5.41 0.01 -1.19
C THR A 98 -6.56 -0.10 -0.20
N VAL A 99 -6.77 0.95 0.60
CA VAL A 99 -7.96 1.11 1.43
C VAL A 99 -8.90 2.06 0.71
N SER A 100 -10.08 1.56 0.31
CA SER A 100 -11.10 2.31 -0.41
C SER A 100 -12.29 2.58 0.51
N LYS A 101 -12.72 3.84 0.57
CA LYS A 101 -13.91 4.27 1.32
C LYS A 101 -14.69 5.29 0.52
N GLU A 102 -15.94 5.45 0.88
CA GLU A 102 -16.89 6.32 0.21
C GLU A 102 -17.44 7.37 1.18
N SER A 103 -17.71 8.58 0.68
CA SER A 103 -18.37 9.60 1.47
C SER A 103 -19.87 9.35 1.56
N VAL A 104 -20.56 10.11 2.41
CA VAL A 104 -22.00 10.32 2.25
C VAL A 104 -22.31 11.01 0.92
N ASN A 105 -23.58 11.01 0.50
CA ASN A 105 -24.04 11.77 -0.66
C ASN A 105 -23.61 13.26 -0.53
N ILE A 106 -22.97 13.79 -1.58
CA ILE A 106 -22.39 15.13 -1.58
C ILE A 106 -23.44 16.24 -1.44
N VAL A 107 -24.67 16.01 -1.91
CA VAL A 107 -25.80 16.96 -1.79
C VAL A 107 -26.77 16.59 -0.66
N ASP A 108 -26.40 15.67 0.23
CA ASP A 108 -27.25 15.32 1.36
C ASP A 108 -27.47 16.52 2.28
N GLY A 109 -28.74 16.73 2.67
CA GLY A 109 -29.18 17.86 3.49
C GLY A 109 -29.21 19.23 2.80
N ILE A 110 -28.99 19.30 1.48
CA ILE A 110 -28.95 20.58 0.74
C ILE A 110 -30.32 20.92 0.16
N THR A 111 -30.77 22.15 0.38
CA THR A 111 -31.97 22.71 -0.25
C THR A 111 -31.57 23.75 -1.29
N PHE A 112 -31.93 23.52 -2.55
CA PHE A 112 -31.67 24.45 -3.65
C PHE A 112 -32.82 25.45 -3.77
N PRO A 113 -32.53 26.76 -3.85
CA PRO A 113 -33.56 27.80 -3.76
C PRO A 113 -34.49 27.86 -4.98
N HIS A 114 -34.03 27.39 -6.15
CA HIS A 114 -34.83 27.33 -7.38
C HIS A 114 -34.31 26.23 -8.31
N ALA A 115 -35.07 25.93 -9.37
CA ALA A 115 -34.59 25.13 -10.49
C ALA A 115 -33.49 25.89 -11.25
N GLY A 116 -32.48 25.18 -11.75
CA GLY A 116 -31.35 25.79 -12.44
C GLY A 116 -30.14 24.87 -12.50
N GLU A 117 -29.07 25.38 -13.09
CA GLU A 117 -27.75 24.76 -13.13
C GLU A 117 -26.84 25.34 -12.06
N TYR A 118 -26.28 24.48 -11.21
CA TYR A 118 -25.38 24.86 -10.12
C TYR A 118 -24.01 24.20 -10.33
N ILE A 119 -22.94 24.98 -10.47
CA ILE A 119 -21.58 24.48 -10.68
C ILE A 119 -20.72 24.70 -9.44
N TYR A 120 -20.15 23.61 -8.92
CA TYR A 120 -19.18 23.62 -7.82
C TYR A 120 -17.82 23.12 -8.30
N THR A 121 -16.73 23.53 -7.63
CA THR A 121 -15.48 22.75 -7.64
C THR A 121 -15.36 21.91 -6.37
N VAL A 122 -14.71 20.76 -6.50
CA VAL A 122 -14.37 19.88 -5.38
C VAL A 122 -12.87 19.62 -5.36
N THR A 123 -12.25 19.86 -4.21
CA THR A 123 -10.83 19.59 -3.96
C THR A 123 -10.65 18.80 -2.67
N GLU A 124 -9.55 18.05 -2.56
CA GLU A 124 -9.12 17.46 -1.30
C GLU A 124 -8.17 18.41 -0.55
N ALA A 125 -8.35 18.54 0.76
CA ALA A 125 -7.38 19.20 1.62
C ALA A 125 -6.12 18.36 1.75
N ALA A 126 -4.94 18.95 1.52
CA ALA A 126 -3.64 18.29 1.70
C ALA A 126 -3.23 18.20 3.18
N SER A 127 -4.13 17.71 4.03
CA SER A 127 -3.96 17.58 5.48
C SER A 127 -4.98 16.60 6.07
N GLY A 128 -4.90 16.35 7.38
CA GLY A 128 -5.89 15.57 8.11
C GLY A 128 -5.42 14.17 8.52
N PHE A 129 -4.26 13.72 8.06
CA PHE A 129 -3.59 12.52 8.56
C PHE A 129 -2.52 12.87 9.59
N THR A 130 -2.41 12.04 10.63
CA THR A 130 -1.34 12.16 11.63
C THR A 130 -0.13 11.39 11.14
N LEU A 131 0.91 12.11 10.74
CA LEU A 131 2.17 11.52 10.28
C LEU A 131 3.23 11.58 11.38
N THR A 132 3.95 10.49 11.58
CA THR A 132 5.08 10.38 12.53
C THR A 132 6.40 10.54 11.79
N ASN A 133 7.19 11.53 12.22
CA ASN A 133 8.53 11.78 11.71
C ASN A 133 9.45 12.11 12.87
N ASP A 134 10.17 11.12 13.37
CA ASP A 134 11.06 11.18 14.53
C ASP A 134 12.38 10.45 14.24
N THR A 135 13.11 10.05 15.30
CA THR A 135 14.37 9.32 15.15
C THR A 135 14.19 7.90 14.63
N ASP A 136 12.99 7.33 14.77
CA ASP A 136 12.72 5.91 14.61
C ASP A 136 11.80 5.63 13.42
N THR A 137 11.11 6.66 12.91
CA THR A 137 10.14 6.52 11.82
C THR A 137 10.12 7.76 10.94
N THR A 138 10.00 7.55 9.62
CA THR A 138 9.62 8.59 8.66
C THR A 138 8.38 8.18 7.89
N GLU A 139 7.47 9.13 7.75
CA GLU A 139 6.20 8.96 7.07
C GLU A 139 5.94 10.10 6.10
N GLU A 140 5.56 9.73 4.88
CA GLU A 140 5.22 10.67 3.81
C GLU A 140 3.85 10.34 3.24
N MET A 141 3.07 11.40 2.99
CA MET A 141 1.79 11.33 2.29
C MET A 141 1.83 12.29 1.10
N VAL A 142 1.57 11.77 -0.10
CA VAL A 142 1.28 12.60 -1.27
C VAL A 142 -0.23 12.63 -1.45
N TYR A 143 -0.81 13.81 -1.27
CA TYR A 143 -2.23 14.05 -1.41
C TYR A 143 -2.63 14.23 -2.87
N SER A 144 -3.88 13.90 -3.20
CA SER A 144 -4.43 14.14 -4.53
C SER A 144 -4.47 15.63 -4.84
N THR A 145 -4.02 16.00 -6.04
CA THR A 145 -4.11 17.38 -6.56
C THR A 145 -5.25 17.56 -7.57
N LYS A 146 -6.10 16.54 -7.73
CA LYS A 146 -7.24 16.60 -8.63
C LYS A 146 -8.22 17.70 -8.19
N ILE A 147 -8.83 18.34 -9.17
CA ILE A 147 -9.94 19.27 -8.99
C ILE A 147 -11.07 18.75 -9.87
N TYR A 148 -12.27 18.61 -9.31
CA TYR A 148 -13.46 18.22 -10.08
C TYR A 148 -14.42 19.39 -10.23
N TYR A 149 -15.09 19.46 -11.38
CA TYR A 149 -16.26 20.31 -11.59
C TYR A 149 -17.51 19.46 -11.43
N VAL A 150 -18.38 19.86 -10.50
CA VAL A 150 -19.65 19.19 -10.22
C VAL A 150 -20.77 20.10 -10.69
N GLN A 151 -21.48 19.66 -11.73
CA GLN A 151 -22.69 20.27 -12.22
C GLN A 151 -23.89 19.59 -11.58
N VAL A 152 -24.71 20.35 -10.87
CA VAL A 152 -25.96 19.90 -10.27
C VAL A 152 -27.10 20.58 -11.02
N ILE A 153 -27.94 19.78 -11.70
CA ILE A 153 -29.14 20.27 -12.38
C ILE A 153 -30.33 20.04 -11.46
N VAL A 154 -31.00 21.13 -11.10
CA VAL A 154 -32.14 21.15 -10.19
C VAL A 154 -33.41 21.44 -10.98
N ALA A 155 -34.48 20.73 -10.68
CA ALA A 155 -35.80 20.92 -11.30
C ALA A 155 -36.86 21.22 -10.23
N ASN A 156 -37.95 21.87 -10.65
CA ASN A 156 -39.11 22.06 -9.79
C ASN A 156 -39.84 20.73 -9.63
N ASN A 157 -40.35 20.49 -8.43
CA ASN A 157 -41.27 19.39 -8.18
C ASN A 157 -42.59 19.58 -8.95
N ALA A 158 -43.37 18.52 -9.13
CA ALA A 158 -44.60 18.57 -9.91
C ALA A 158 -45.64 19.57 -9.35
N ALA A 159 -45.63 19.78 -8.03
CA ALA A 159 -46.52 20.72 -7.35
C ALA A 159 -46.11 22.19 -7.50
N GLY A 160 -44.88 22.48 -7.97
CA GLY A 160 -44.33 23.84 -8.05
C GLY A 160 -44.04 24.49 -6.69
N THR A 161 -43.97 23.72 -5.62
CA THR A 161 -43.77 24.18 -4.24
C THR A 161 -42.36 23.95 -3.72
N GLY A 162 -41.51 23.26 -4.48
CA GLY A 162 -40.16 22.91 -4.09
C GLY A 162 -39.31 22.43 -5.25
N THR A 163 -38.09 22.04 -4.95
CA THR A 163 -37.08 21.62 -5.93
C THR A 163 -36.56 20.22 -5.61
N TYR A 164 -35.99 19.55 -6.61
CA TYR A 164 -35.26 18.31 -6.45
C TYR A 164 -34.05 18.26 -7.38
N VAL A 165 -33.02 17.50 -7.00
CA VAL A 165 -31.85 17.28 -7.86
C VAL A 165 -32.22 16.29 -8.96
N LYS A 166 -32.26 16.78 -10.20
CA LYS A 166 -32.61 15.99 -11.38
C LYS A 166 -31.42 15.21 -11.91
N SER A 167 -30.24 15.83 -11.93
CA SER A 167 -29.03 15.14 -12.35
C SER A 167 -27.77 15.78 -11.78
N ILE A 168 -26.72 14.97 -11.65
CA ILE A 168 -25.39 15.42 -11.27
C ILE A 168 -24.42 14.95 -12.36
N SER A 169 -23.58 15.84 -12.85
CA SER A 169 -22.49 15.53 -13.77
C SER A 169 -21.18 15.94 -13.12
N VAL A 170 -20.24 15.01 -13.02
CA VAL A 170 -18.90 15.30 -12.51
C VAL A 170 -17.91 15.24 -13.67
N ASN A 171 -16.97 16.18 -13.70
CA ASN A 171 -15.97 16.28 -14.76
C ASN A 171 -14.61 16.56 -14.13
N ASN A 172 -13.56 15.95 -14.67
CA ASN A 172 -12.19 16.29 -14.28
C ASN A 172 -11.84 17.71 -14.72
N TYR A 173 -11.07 18.43 -13.91
CA TYR A 173 -10.41 19.66 -14.33
C TYR A 173 -8.96 19.41 -14.68
N THR A 174 -8.57 19.86 -15.87
CA THR A 174 -7.17 20.06 -16.21
C THR A 174 -7.00 21.54 -16.52
N PRO A 175 -6.26 22.32 -15.72
CA PRO A 175 -5.99 23.70 -16.09
C PRO A 175 -5.20 23.72 -17.41
N ALA A 176 -5.73 24.39 -18.42
CA ALA A 176 -4.95 24.70 -19.61
C ALA A 176 -3.86 25.72 -19.21
N SER A 177 -2.60 25.49 -19.59
CA SER A 177 -1.54 26.46 -19.30
C SER A 177 -1.88 27.80 -19.98
N GLY A 178 -2.04 28.86 -19.18
CA GLY A 178 -2.21 30.22 -19.69
C GLY A 178 -3.61 30.62 -20.19
N ALA A 179 -4.67 29.88 -19.86
CA ALA A 179 -6.05 30.28 -20.19
C ALA A 179 -6.82 30.82 -18.97
N SER A 180 -7.49 31.97 -19.14
CA SER A 180 -8.37 32.58 -18.12
C SER A 180 -9.80 32.01 -18.08
N VAL A 181 -10.10 31.03 -18.93
CA VAL A 181 -11.42 30.36 -18.96
C VAL A 181 -11.20 28.86 -18.82
N ALA A 182 -11.72 28.32 -17.72
CA ALA A 182 -11.73 26.89 -17.43
C ALA A 182 -12.50 26.14 -18.51
N VAL A 183 -11.87 25.15 -19.14
CA VAL A 183 -12.57 24.21 -20.03
C VAL A 183 -12.99 23.01 -19.18
N VAL A 184 -14.29 22.69 -19.17
CA VAL A 184 -14.80 21.46 -18.55
C VAL A 184 -14.09 20.27 -19.21
N GLY A 185 -13.40 19.44 -18.41
CA GLY A 185 -12.68 18.28 -18.91
C GLY A 185 -13.61 17.09 -19.21
N SER A 186 -13.04 15.89 -19.30
CA SER A 186 -13.81 14.66 -19.56
C SER A 186 -14.76 14.35 -18.40
N LYS A 187 -15.96 13.86 -18.75
CA LYS A 187 -16.95 13.31 -17.82
C LYS A 187 -16.34 12.17 -17.01
N VAL A 188 -16.73 12.07 -15.74
CA VAL A 188 -16.43 10.94 -14.86
C VAL A 188 -17.68 10.07 -14.64
N GLY A 189 -17.50 8.76 -14.52
CA GLY A 189 -18.55 7.82 -14.08
C GLY A 189 -18.78 7.87 -12.56
N ASP A 190 -19.99 7.48 -12.12
CA ASP A 190 -20.22 6.99 -10.75
C ASP A 190 -20.36 5.46 -10.83
N ASP A 191 -19.67 4.77 -9.96
CA ASP A 191 -19.24 3.38 -10.15
C ASP A 191 -20.20 2.41 -9.46
N ASP A 192 -21.51 2.63 -9.57
CA ASP A 192 -22.55 1.69 -9.07
C ASP A 192 -22.63 0.40 -9.93
N GLY A 193 -21.65 0.16 -10.81
CA GLY A 193 -21.46 -1.03 -11.64
C GLY A 193 -19.98 -1.22 -12.03
N ALA A 194 -19.63 -2.33 -12.70
CA ALA A 194 -18.24 -2.74 -12.98
C ALA A 194 -17.49 -1.90 -14.05
N GLU A 195 -17.71 -0.59 -14.13
CA GLU A 195 -17.20 0.31 -15.18
C GLU A 195 -16.69 1.67 -14.61
N GLY A 196 -15.54 1.69 -13.91
CA GLY A 196 -14.57 2.81 -13.85
C GLY A 196 -14.77 4.01 -12.88
N THR A 197 -14.20 3.91 -11.67
CA THR A 197 -13.26 4.78 -10.90
C THR A 197 -13.23 6.33 -10.94
N ASP A 198 -14.10 7.08 -11.64
CA ASP A 198 -13.66 8.44 -12.02
C ASP A 198 -13.99 9.63 -11.09
N PHE A 199 -14.93 9.57 -10.12
CA PHE A 199 -15.02 10.60 -9.04
C PHE A 199 -14.25 10.17 -7.78
N SER A 200 -12.95 10.01 -7.94
CA SER A 200 -12.07 9.48 -6.90
C SER A 200 -10.88 10.38 -6.60
N PHE A 201 -10.48 10.42 -5.33
CA PHE A 201 -9.21 11.02 -4.91
C PHE A 201 -8.29 9.92 -4.37
N GLU A 202 -7.08 9.84 -4.91
CA GLU A 202 -6.05 8.91 -4.45
C GLU A 202 -4.97 9.66 -3.67
N ASN A 203 -4.69 9.21 -2.44
CA ASN A 203 -3.48 9.59 -1.72
C ASN A 203 -2.54 8.40 -1.68
N LYS A 204 -1.23 8.68 -1.71
CA LYS A 204 -0.18 7.68 -1.55
C LYS A 204 0.54 7.90 -0.23
N PHE A 205 0.77 6.83 0.50
CA PHE A 205 1.43 6.83 1.79
C PHE A 205 2.61 5.86 1.81
N VAL A 206 3.75 6.27 2.36
CA VAL A 206 4.91 5.40 2.61
C VAL A 206 5.42 5.64 4.03
N ARG A 207 5.80 4.54 4.69
CA ARG A 207 6.44 4.52 6.00
C ARG A 207 7.80 3.82 5.90
N THR A 208 8.80 4.39 6.56
CA THR A 208 10.11 3.76 6.77
C THR A 208 10.38 3.73 8.27
N HIS A 209 10.70 2.56 8.80
CA HIS A 209 11.23 2.47 10.16
C HIS A 209 12.73 2.75 10.09
N LEU A 210 13.14 3.87 10.68
CA LEU A 210 14.54 4.26 10.85
C LEU A 210 15.03 3.52 12.08
N ASN A 211 15.80 2.47 11.90
CA ASN A 211 16.19 1.67 13.05
C ASN A 211 17.47 2.23 13.68
N ASP A 212 17.53 2.22 15.01
CA ASP A 212 18.69 2.69 15.75
C ASP A 212 19.92 1.86 15.36
N SER A 213 20.80 2.44 14.55
CA SER A 213 22.06 1.80 14.14
C SER A 213 23.00 1.54 15.32
N THR A 214 22.76 2.15 16.48
CA THR A 214 23.51 1.91 17.72
C THR A 214 22.92 0.78 18.56
N ASN A 215 21.69 0.34 18.28
CA ASN A 215 21.05 -0.82 18.89
C ASN A 215 20.35 -1.74 17.86
N PRO A 216 21.07 -2.26 16.84
CA PRO A 216 20.47 -3.12 15.83
C PRO A 216 20.05 -4.50 16.37
N GLY A 217 20.30 -4.80 17.65
CA GLY A 217 19.96 -6.06 18.32
C GLY A 217 18.57 -6.09 18.99
N ASP A 218 17.78 -5.02 18.91
CA ASP A 218 16.45 -4.96 19.51
C ASP A 218 15.46 -5.91 18.83
N THR A 219 15.16 -7.03 19.47
CA THR A 219 14.25 -8.04 18.91
C THR A 219 12.80 -7.56 18.73
N ASN A 220 12.44 -6.39 19.26
CA ASN A 220 11.12 -5.78 19.07
C ASN A 220 11.06 -4.84 17.87
N ASP A 221 12.19 -4.57 17.21
CA ASP A 221 12.22 -3.77 15.99
C ASP A 221 11.57 -4.48 14.78
N THR A 222 11.42 -3.75 13.69
CA THR A 222 10.79 -4.24 12.46
C THR A 222 11.82 -4.65 11.39
N ASN A 223 13.10 -4.70 11.75
CA ASN A 223 14.18 -4.98 10.81
C ASN A 223 14.08 -6.39 10.25
N LEU A 224 14.53 -6.57 9.00
CA LEU A 224 14.74 -7.91 8.46
C LEU A 224 16.02 -8.50 9.07
N ARG A 225 15.90 -9.65 9.73
CA ARG A 225 17.04 -10.40 10.28
C ARG A 225 17.20 -11.74 9.57
N ILE A 226 18.36 -11.96 8.95
CA ILE A 226 18.72 -13.24 8.32
C ILE A 226 19.76 -13.91 9.21
N LYS A 227 19.35 -14.95 9.94
CA LYS A 227 20.16 -15.65 10.96
C LYS A 227 20.61 -17.02 10.47
N LYS A 228 21.86 -17.36 10.75
CA LYS A 228 22.40 -18.70 10.55
C LYS A 228 22.30 -19.55 11.83
N VAL A 229 21.74 -20.75 11.68
CA VAL A 229 21.78 -21.81 12.68
C VAL A 229 22.47 -23.02 12.07
N VAL A 230 23.33 -23.67 12.85
CA VAL A 230 23.95 -24.94 12.51
C VAL A 230 23.48 -25.92 13.58
N ALA A 231 23.12 -27.12 13.17
CA ALA A 231 22.52 -28.13 14.03
C ALA A 231 23.04 -29.54 13.70
N GLY A 232 22.71 -30.49 14.57
CA GLY A 232 23.14 -31.88 14.47
C GLY A 232 24.56 -32.09 14.99
N ASP A 233 24.81 -33.31 15.49
CA ASP A 233 26.03 -33.65 16.22
C ASP A 233 27.32 -33.54 15.38
N GLY A 234 27.20 -33.48 14.04
CA GLY A 234 28.33 -33.30 13.12
C GLY A 234 28.48 -31.87 12.59
N GLY A 235 27.66 -30.93 13.07
CA GLY A 235 27.67 -29.53 12.65
C GLY A 235 28.96 -28.81 13.06
N ASP A 236 29.53 -28.05 12.12
CA ASP A 236 30.68 -27.18 12.37
C ASP A 236 30.20 -25.76 12.67
N TYR A 237 30.29 -25.35 13.94
CA TYR A 237 29.87 -24.01 14.38
C TYR A 237 30.83 -22.89 13.98
N THR A 238 32.01 -23.22 13.45
CA THR A 238 33.00 -22.24 12.98
C THR A 238 32.93 -22.00 11.47
N GLN A 239 32.22 -22.87 10.74
CA GLN A 239 32.08 -22.78 9.29
C GLN A 239 31.23 -21.59 8.87
N TYR A 240 31.75 -20.82 7.92
CA TYR A 240 31.02 -19.78 7.22
C TYR A 240 30.19 -20.37 6.07
N PHE A 241 28.91 -20.04 6.05
CA PHE A 241 27.97 -20.36 4.98
C PHE A 241 27.69 -19.10 4.16
N THR A 242 27.77 -19.20 2.83
CA THR A 242 27.64 -18.06 1.94
C THR A 242 26.18 -17.83 1.57
N PHE A 243 25.67 -16.64 1.85
CA PHE A 243 24.34 -16.17 1.47
C PHE A 243 24.43 -15.18 0.33
N THR A 244 23.49 -15.26 -0.61
CA THR A 244 23.18 -14.20 -1.56
C THR A 244 21.82 -13.63 -1.21
N VAL A 245 21.74 -12.32 -1.02
CA VAL A 245 20.52 -11.63 -0.60
C VAL A 245 20.25 -10.48 -1.57
N THR A 246 18.99 -10.35 -1.99
CA THR A 246 18.50 -9.21 -2.74
C THR A 246 17.33 -8.62 -1.97
N VAL A 247 17.36 -7.30 -1.77
CA VAL A 247 16.23 -6.55 -1.21
C VAL A 247 15.73 -5.62 -2.30
N ASN A 248 14.43 -5.59 -2.56
CA ASN A 248 13.79 -4.69 -3.51
C ASN A 248 13.01 -3.62 -2.77
N ALA A 249 12.93 -2.43 -3.37
CA ALA A 249 12.04 -1.37 -2.91
C ALA A 249 10.57 -1.81 -2.92
N PRO A 250 9.71 -1.20 -2.08
CA PRO A 250 8.27 -1.44 -2.14
C PRO A 250 7.68 -1.05 -3.50
N ALA A 251 6.52 -1.62 -3.83
CA ALA A 251 5.82 -1.30 -5.07
C ALA A 251 5.32 0.15 -5.13
N VAL A 252 5.08 0.78 -3.97
CA VAL A 252 4.74 2.20 -3.85
C VAL A 252 5.94 2.92 -3.25
N THR A 253 6.51 3.88 -3.99
CA THR A 253 7.58 4.76 -3.53
C THR A 253 7.15 6.21 -3.65
N LEU A 254 7.69 7.05 -2.76
CA LEU A 254 7.48 8.49 -2.68
C LEU A 254 8.84 9.21 -2.62
N PRO A 255 8.90 10.54 -2.80
CA PRO A 255 10.16 11.29 -2.81
C PRO A 255 11.09 11.06 -1.62
N THR A 256 10.56 10.83 -0.42
CA THR A 256 11.36 10.56 0.79
C THR A 256 11.77 9.09 0.94
N THR A 257 11.30 8.20 0.08
CA THR A 257 11.65 6.78 0.13
C THR A 257 13.16 6.62 -0.07
N PRO A 258 13.89 6.00 0.88
CA PRO A 258 15.33 5.79 0.76
C PRO A 258 15.71 5.06 -0.53
N THR A 259 16.71 5.61 -1.24
CA THR A 259 17.30 5.01 -2.44
C THR A 259 18.45 4.05 -2.13
N THR A 260 18.91 4.04 -0.87
CA THR A 260 19.86 3.06 -0.32
C THR A 260 19.41 2.64 1.07
N TYR A 261 19.62 1.37 1.42
CA TYR A 261 19.38 0.82 2.75
C TYR A 261 20.72 0.60 3.46
N LYS A 262 20.66 0.32 4.76
CA LYS A 262 21.82 0.00 5.58
C LYS A 262 21.75 -1.44 6.03
N ALA A 263 22.88 -2.02 6.38
CA ALA A 263 22.93 -3.33 7.00
C ALA A 263 24.14 -3.46 7.92
N VAL A 264 24.02 -4.38 8.87
CA VAL A 264 25.09 -4.75 9.80
C VAL A 264 25.17 -6.27 9.91
N VAL A 265 26.33 -6.79 10.30
CA VAL A 265 26.46 -8.17 10.75
C VAL A 265 26.52 -8.19 12.27
N MET A 266 25.82 -9.13 12.89
CA MET A 266 25.78 -9.29 14.33
C MET A 266 26.19 -10.70 14.79
N GLU A 267 26.76 -10.76 15.98
CA GLU A 267 27.03 -11.97 16.75
C GLU A 267 26.72 -11.67 18.23
N ASN A 268 25.98 -12.55 18.92
CA ASN A 268 25.59 -12.35 20.32
C ASN A 268 24.92 -10.98 20.60
N ASN A 269 24.01 -10.56 19.72
CA ASN A 269 23.28 -9.28 19.79
C ASN A 269 24.17 -8.02 19.75
N ALA A 270 25.44 -8.15 19.34
CA ALA A 270 26.33 -7.03 19.11
C ALA A 270 26.72 -6.95 17.63
N THR A 271 26.83 -5.73 17.12
CA THR A 271 27.43 -5.48 15.81
C THR A 271 28.91 -5.90 15.82
N ILE A 272 29.36 -6.55 14.75
CA ILE A 272 30.76 -6.95 14.55
C ILE A 272 31.31 -6.36 13.26
N ASP A 273 32.64 -6.31 13.15
CA ASP A 273 33.32 -6.01 11.88
C ASP A 273 32.96 -7.08 10.83
N PRO A 274 32.31 -6.70 9.71
CA PRO A 274 31.82 -7.67 8.74
C PRO A 274 32.89 -8.08 7.71
N ALA A 275 34.15 -7.66 7.86
CA ALA A 275 35.24 -8.04 6.95
C ALA A 275 35.43 -9.57 6.86
N ALA A 276 35.39 -10.28 7.99
CA ALA A 276 35.46 -11.73 8.02
C ALA A 276 34.23 -12.40 7.36
N ASN A 277 33.11 -11.69 7.32
CA ASN A 277 31.86 -12.08 6.69
C ASN A 277 31.85 -11.78 5.17
N GLY A 278 32.96 -11.29 4.61
CA GLY A 278 33.11 -11.03 3.19
C GLY A 278 32.50 -9.70 2.73
N ILE A 279 32.17 -8.80 3.65
CA ILE A 279 31.72 -7.44 3.33
C ILE A 279 32.92 -6.51 3.29
N THR A 280 33.02 -5.75 2.20
CA THR A 280 34.03 -4.69 2.03
C THR A 280 33.35 -3.34 1.99
N GLY A 281 33.98 -2.30 2.53
CA GLY A 281 33.46 -0.93 2.48
C GLY A 281 32.43 -0.59 3.57
N ALA A 282 32.36 -1.39 4.64
CA ALA A 282 31.65 -0.98 5.85
C ALA A 282 32.32 0.25 6.49
N GLY A 283 31.52 1.13 7.08
CA GLY A 283 31.97 2.29 7.83
C GLY A 283 32.66 1.92 9.15
N THR A 284 33.15 2.92 9.88
CA THR A 284 33.74 2.74 11.22
C THR A 284 32.75 2.26 12.27
N ASP A 285 31.47 2.46 12.01
CA ASP A 285 30.32 1.95 12.77
C ASP A 285 29.91 0.52 12.35
N HIS A 286 30.68 -0.12 11.46
CA HIS A 286 30.44 -1.45 10.89
C HIS A 286 29.17 -1.55 10.03
N VAL A 287 28.56 -0.42 9.68
CA VAL A 287 27.40 -0.36 8.80
C VAL A 287 27.87 -0.38 7.34
N PHE A 288 27.19 -1.15 6.50
CA PHE A 288 27.40 -1.15 5.05
C PHE A 288 26.12 -0.85 4.29
N THR A 289 26.27 -0.35 3.07
CA THR A 289 25.15 0.06 2.22
C THR A 289 24.60 -1.11 1.41
N VAL A 290 23.27 -1.21 1.33
CA VAL A 290 22.55 -2.14 0.46
C VAL A 290 21.79 -1.32 -0.58
N THR A 291 22.01 -1.63 -1.86
CA THR A 291 21.29 -0.98 -2.97
C THR A 291 20.07 -1.81 -3.34
N PRO A 292 18.84 -1.25 -3.30
CA PRO A 292 17.64 -1.97 -3.68
C PRO A 292 17.73 -2.54 -5.10
N GLY A 293 17.25 -3.77 -5.31
CA GLY A 293 17.32 -4.52 -6.57
C GLY A 293 18.68 -5.13 -6.88
N THR A 294 19.73 -4.84 -6.11
CA THR A 294 21.08 -5.39 -6.32
C THR A 294 21.36 -6.49 -5.28
N ALA A 295 21.80 -7.65 -5.76
CA ALA A 295 22.21 -8.74 -4.89
C ALA A 295 23.53 -8.42 -4.19
N PHE A 296 23.63 -8.73 -2.90
CA PHE A 296 24.88 -8.73 -2.15
C PHE A 296 25.15 -10.12 -1.56
N THR A 297 26.43 -10.39 -1.28
CA THR A 297 26.86 -11.66 -0.68
C THR A 297 27.37 -11.41 0.73
N VAL A 298 26.95 -12.25 1.68
CA VAL A 298 27.43 -12.23 3.07
C VAL A 298 27.67 -13.65 3.54
N LYS A 299 28.75 -13.89 4.27
CA LYS A 299 29.05 -15.18 4.89
C LYS A 299 28.64 -15.15 6.35
N LEU A 300 27.94 -16.16 6.85
CA LEU A 300 27.55 -16.23 8.27
C LEU A 300 27.94 -17.60 8.85
N LYS A 301 28.54 -17.62 10.04
CA LYS A 301 28.70 -18.85 10.85
C LYS A 301 27.56 -18.99 11.86
N HIS A 302 27.57 -20.06 12.65
CA HIS A 302 26.53 -20.31 13.64
C HIS A 302 26.29 -19.11 14.56
N ASN A 303 25.01 -18.75 14.78
CA ASN A 303 24.54 -17.63 15.61
C ASN A 303 24.89 -16.23 15.10
N GLN A 304 25.47 -16.10 13.91
CA GLN A 304 25.57 -14.81 13.24
C GLN A 304 24.30 -14.49 12.45
N SER A 305 24.05 -13.20 12.27
CA SER A 305 22.99 -12.68 11.42
C SER A 305 23.43 -11.46 10.64
N VAL A 306 22.87 -11.26 9.45
CA VAL A 306 22.82 -9.93 8.83
C VAL A 306 21.48 -9.29 9.15
N VAL A 307 21.50 -8.01 9.50
CA VAL A 307 20.31 -7.21 9.81
C VAL A 307 20.24 -6.06 8.83
N LEU A 308 19.13 -5.96 8.12
CA LEU A 308 18.84 -4.84 7.22
C LEU A 308 18.14 -3.74 8.02
N LEU A 309 18.63 -2.52 7.87
CA LEU A 309 18.15 -1.31 8.53
C LEU A 309 17.62 -0.34 7.47
N ASP A 310 16.70 0.53 7.88
CA ASP A 310 16.12 1.62 7.08
C ASP A 310 15.40 1.17 5.80
N ALA A 311 14.98 -0.10 5.74
CA ALA A 311 14.16 -0.59 4.64
C ALA A 311 12.72 -0.09 4.79
N PRO A 312 12.13 0.54 3.76
CA PRO A 312 10.74 0.94 3.77
C PRO A 312 9.81 -0.25 3.98
N VAL A 313 8.70 -0.01 4.65
CA VAL A 313 7.63 -1.00 4.80
C VAL A 313 7.16 -1.42 3.40
N GLY A 314 6.94 -2.72 3.22
CA GLY A 314 6.54 -3.34 1.97
C GLY A 314 7.68 -3.57 0.97
N SER A 315 8.92 -3.25 1.35
CA SER A 315 10.10 -3.79 0.66
C SER A 315 9.99 -5.32 0.61
N THR A 316 10.59 -5.95 -0.40
CA THR A 316 10.66 -7.41 -0.46
C THR A 316 12.09 -7.89 -0.40
N TYR A 317 12.31 -9.13 0.03
CA TYR A 317 13.63 -9.74 -0.08
C TYR A 317 13.54 -11.13 -0.67
N THR A 318 14.65 -11.56 -1.27
CA THR A 318 14.95 -12.96 -1.59
C THR A 318 16.31 -13.29 -1.00
N ALA A 319 16.49 -14.54 -0.59
CA ALA A 319 17.76 -15.03 -0.11
C ALA A 319 18.03 -16.44 -0.66
N SER A 320 19.30 -16.78 -0.81
CA SER A 320 19.73 -18.15 -1.04
C SER A 320 21.04 -18.41 -0.32
N GLU A 321 21.20 -19.63 0.18
CA GLU A 321 22.46 -20.11 0.72
C GLU A 321 23.14 -21.04 -0.28
N THR A 322 24.45 -20.89 -0.50
CA THR A 322 25.21 -21.83 -1.31
C THR A 322 25.27 -23.19 -0.59
N ALA A 323 24.78 -24.23 -1.25
CA ALA A 323 24.76 -25.58 -0.68
C ALA A 323 26.17 -26.05 -0.28
N VAL A 324 26.29 -26.59 0.93
CA VAL A 324 27.52 -27.17 1.46
C VAL A 324 27.35 -28.69 1.59
N ALA A 325 28.34 -29.44 1.12
CA ALA A 325 28.32 -30.90 1.17
C ALA A 325 28.08 -31.42 2.59
N ASN A 326 27.26 -32.48 2.71
CA ASN A 326 26.89 -33.15 3.96
C ASN A 326 26.02 -32.33 4.93
N TYR A 327 25.55 -31.14 4.54
CA TYR A 327 24.51 -30.42 5.27
C TYR A 327 23.17 -30.53 4.56
N THR A 328 22.11 -30.63 5.35
CA THR A 328 20.73 -30.43 4.91
C THR A 328 20.28 -29.05 5.36
N ALA A 329 19.98 -28.17 4.41
CA ALA A 329 19.48 -26.83 4.69
C ALA A 329 17.96 -26.82 4.84
N SER A 330 17.49 -25.99 5.76
CA SER A 330 16.08 -25.67 5.94
C SER A 330 15.91 -24.24 6.43
N TYR A 331 14.75 -23.65 6.24
CA TYR A 331 14.47 -22.32 6.76
C TYR A 331 13.08 -22.16 7.34
N VAL A 332 12.95 -21.16 8.21
CA VAL A 332 11.68 -20.61 8.69
C VAL A 332 11.71 -19.11 8.42
N GLN A 333 10.66 -18.60 7.77
CA GLN A 333 10.46 -17.17 7.58
C GLN A 333 9.39 -16.67 8.55
N THR A 334 9.58 -15.46 9.10
CA THR A 334 8.52 -14.67 9.70
C THR A 334 8.35 -13.43 8.84
N ALA A 335 7.14 -13.20 8.33
CA ALA A 335 6.79 -12.06 7.50
C ALA A 335 5.73 -11.24 8.22
N ASN A 336 6.02 -9.97 8.51
CA ASN A 336 5.08 -9.07 9.18
C ASN A 336 4.41 -9.70 10.42
N GLY A 337 5.21 -10.31 11.30
CA GLY A 337 4.74 -10.96 12.53
C GLY A 337 4.15 -12.37 12.35
N VAL A 338 3.96 -12.85 11.12
CA VAL A 338 3.40 -14.19 10.84
C VAL A 338 4.52 -15.18 10.56
N ALA A 339 4.71 -16.16 11.45
CA ALA A 339 5.67 -17.24 11.26
C ALA A 339 5.16 -18.27 10.25
N GLY A 340 5.97 -18.56 9.24
CA GLY A 340 5.76 -19.64 8.29
C GLY A 340 6.19 -21.01 8.83
N THR A 341 6.05 -22.03 7.99
CA THR A 341 6.48 -23.40 8.30
C THR A 341 7.91 -23.66 7.87
N SER A 342 8.57 -24.61 8.53
CA SER A 342 9.91 -25.05 8.11
C SER A 342 9.88 -25.63 6.69
N THR A 343 10.79 -25.18 5.85
CA THR A 343 10.94 -25.61 4.45
C THR A 343 12.36 -26.11 4.21
N THR A 344 12.52 -27.33 3.69
CA THR A 344 13.82 -27.89 3.31
C THR A 344 14.24 -27.36 1.94
N SER A 345 15.03 -26.29 1.92
CA SER A 345 15.54 -25.67 0.71
C SER A 345 16.70 -24.73 1.06
N ASN A 346 17.57 -24.49 0.07
CA ASN A 346 18.62 -23.48 0.12
C ASN A 346 18.16 -22.13 -0.46
N THR A 347 17.06 -22.12 -1.21
CA THR A 347 16.49 -20.92 -1.85
C THR A 347 15.22 -20.53 -1.13
N VAL A 348 15.14 -19.26 -0.78
CA VAL A 348 14.07 -18.66 -0.01
C VAL A 348 13.09 -17.96 -0.95
N ALA A 349 11.80 -18.21 -0.76
CA ALA A 349 10.76 -17.54 -1.51
C ALA A 349 10.74 -16.03 -1.20
N SER A 350 10.37 -15.22 -2.18
CA SER A 350 10.24 -13.78 -1.95
C SER A 350 9.19 -13.49 -0.88
N THR A 351 9.48 -12.53 -0.02
CA THR A 351 8.61 -12.17 1.11
C THR A 351 8.76 -10.67 1.42
N ILE A 352 7.67 -10.09 1.91
CA ILE A 352 7.61 -8.68 2.34
C ILE A 352 8.37 -8.44 3.65
N ILE A 353 8.79 -7.19 3.84
CA ILE A 353 9.28 -6.63 5.09
C ILE A 353 8.17 -5.69 5.60
N GLY A 354 7.38 -6.15 6.57
CA GLY A 354 6.24 -5.40 7.11
C GLY A 354 6.56 -4.60 8.38
N GLU A 355 5.53 -4.11 9.06
CA GLU A 355 5.63 -3.29 10.28
C GLU A 355 5.70 -4.10 11.58
N ALA A 356 5.55 -5.42 11.50
CA ALA A 356 5.82 -6.34 12.60
C ALA A 356 7.04 -7.21 12.28
N ALA A 357 7.43 -8.08 13.21
CA ALA A 357 8.68 -8.86 13.14
C ALA A 357 8.95 -9.51 11.77
N ASN A 358 10.16 -9.32 11.24
CA ASN A 358 10.61 -9.85 9.95
C ASN A 358 11.90 -10.68 10.12
N ASN A 359 11.81 -12.00 9.94
CA ASN A 359 12.94 -12.89 10.20
C ASN A 359 13.09 -13.96 9.13
N LEU A 360 14.33 -14.39 8.90
CA LEU A 360 14.69 -15.59 8.18
C LEU A 360 15.71 -16.36 9.03
N VAL A 361 15.36 -17.56 9.46
CA VAL A 361 16.29 -18.45 10.17
C VAL A 361 16.66 -19.60 9.24
N MET A 362 17.93 -19.63 8.81
CA MET A 362 18.49 -20.67 7.94
C MET A 362 19.29 -21.69 8.74
N THR A 363 18.76 -22.90 8.85
CA THR A 363 19.32 -24.01 9.63
C THR A 363 20.01 -25.02 8.72
N ASN A 364 21.31 -25.23 8.94
CA ASN A 364 22.06 -26.33 8.34
C ASN A 364 22.27 -27.46 9.34
N THR A 365 21.73 -28.63 9.03
CA THR A 365 21.85 -29.81 9.88
C THR A 365 22.85 -30.79 9.28
N LYS A 366 23.80 -31.26 10.09
CA LYS A 366 24.74 -32.32 9.70
C LYS A 366 24.81 -33.38 10.79
N ALA A 367 24.59 -34.62 10.41
CA ALA A 367 24.72 -35.76 11.31
C ALA A 367 26.20 -36.00 11.67
N ALA A 368 26.45 -36.49 12.88
CA ALA A 368 27.78 -36.97 13.23
C ALA A 368 28.18 -38.14 12.32
N ILE A 369 29.46 -38.20 11.99
CA ILE A 369 30.06 -39.42 11.45
C ILE A 369 30.10 -40.44 12.59
N THR A 370 29.19 -41.42 12.57
CA THR A 370 29.32 -42.56 13.48
C THR A 370 30.56 -43.34 13.08
N PRO A 371 31.51 -43.61 14.00
CA PRO A 371 32.60 -44.53 13.71
C PRO A 371 32.00 -45.93 13.58
N THR A 372 31.55 -46.27 12.37
CA THR A 372 31.19 -47.64 12.04
C THR A 372 32.50 -48.40 11.89
N GLY A 373 32.94 -49.02 12.98
CA GLY A 373 34.06 -49.97 13.00
C GLY A 373 33.75 -51.28 12.27
N ILE A 374 32.91 -51.27 11.22
CA ILE A 374 32.58 -52.44 10.42
C ILE A 374 32.46 -52.00 8.97
N VAL A 375 33.38 -52.54 8.18
CA VAL A 375 33.38 -52.55 6.72
C VAL A 375 31.98 -52.89 6.21
N LEU A 376 31.49 -52.08 5.29
CA LEU A 376 30.26 -52.29 4.54
C LEU A 376 30.31 -53.65 3.84
N SER A 377 29.75 -54.69 4.45
CA SER A 377 29.54 -56.00 3.85
C SER A 377 28.17 -56.47 4.31
N ASN A 378 27.24 -56.48 3.36
CA ASN A 378 25.88 -57.01 3.41
C ASN A 378 24.79 -56.06 3.92
N LEU A 379 24.25 -55.25 2.99
CA LEU A 379 22.80 -55.19 2.86
C LEU A 379 22.37 -56.45 2.09
N PRO A 380 21.34 -57.19 2.59
CA PRO A 380 20.02 -56.91 2.04
C PRO A 380 18.85 -57.25 3.01
N TYR A 381 18.55 -56.47 4.08
CA TYR A 381 17.30 -56.70 4.86
C TYR A 381 16.62 -55.48 5.52
N ILE A 382 17.04 -54.23 5.28
CA ILE A 382 16.32 -53.05 5.84
C ILE A 382 15.26 -52.55 4.86
N LEU A 383 14.33 -53.42 4.48
CA LEU A 383 13.12 -53.07 3.70
C LEU A 383 11.82 -53.37 4.46
N VAL A 384 11.88 -53.83 5.72
CA VAL A 384 10.69 -54.26 6.48
C VAL A 384 10.37 -53.39 7.71
N GLY A 385 11.15 -52.33 7.97
CA GLY A 385 11.04 -51.55 9.22
C GLY A 385 10.25 -50.24 9.19
N ILE A 386 9.83 -49.72 8.03
CA ILE A 386 9.30 -48.34 7.92
C ILE A 386 7.79 -48.27 7.58
N PHE A 387 7.12 -49.40 7.33
CA PHE A 387 5.64 -49.42 7.25
C PHE A 387 4.93 -49.55 8.61
N ALA A 388 5.65 -49.67 9.72
CA ALA A 388 5.05 -49.95 11.03
C ALA A 388 4.80 -48.72 11.93
N ILE A 389 5.30 -47.52 11.61
CA ILE A 389 5.15 -46.33 12.48
C ILE A 389 4.14 -45.31 11.91
N ALA A 390 3.80 -45.38 10.62
CA ALA A 390 2.72 -44.58 10.03
C ALA A 390 1.30 -45.11 10.34
N GLY A 391 1.16 -46.34 10.87
CA GLY A 391 -0.13 -46.99 11.13
C GLY A 391 -0.76 -46.75 12.51
N LEU A 392 -0.01 -46.31 13.53
CA LEU A 392 -0.52 -46.22 14.91
C LEU A 392 -0.99 -44.80 15.32
N GLY A 393 -0.48 -43.74 14.68
CA GLY A 393 -0.91 -42.35 14.96
C GLY A 393 -2.23 -41.95 14.27
N PHE A 394 -2.55 -42.57 13.13
CA PHE A 394 -3.77 -42.29 12.37
C PHE A 394 -5.04 -42.92 12.98
N LEU A 395 -4.91 -44.03 13.74
CA LEU A 395 -6.06 -44.71 14.35
C LEU A 395 -6.47 -44.15 15.72
N MET A 396 -5.63 -43.38 16.41
CA MET A 396 -5.97 -42.78 17.72
C MET A 396 -6.56 -41.36 17.63
N SER A 397 -6.36 -40.65 16.51
CA SER A 397 -6.93 -39.32 16.29
C SER A 397 -8.36 -39.37 15.72
N GLN A 398 -8.82 -40.51 15.18
CA GLN A 398 -10.21 -40.69 14.74
C GLN A 398 -11.19 -41.03 15.87
N LYS A 399 -10.72 -41.57 17.01
CA LYS A 399 -11.61 -41.99 18.11
C LYS A 399 -12.01 -40.84 19.05
N HIS A 400 -11.29 -39.73 19.06
CA HIS A 400 -11.63 -38.55 19.89
C HIS A 400 -12.56 -37.52 19.23
N ARG A 401 -12.94 -37.69 17.94
CA ARG A 401 -13.90 -36.82 17.26
C ARG A 401 -15.31 -37.41 17.09
N ARG A 402 -15.64 -38.52 17.77
CA ARG A 402 -16.95 -39.18 17.60
C ARG A 402 -17.71 -39.59 18.88
N SER A 403 -17.38 -39.10 20.07
CA SER A 403 -18.21 -39.37 21.26
C SER A 403 -18.44 -38.20 22.23
N THR A 404 -18.69 -37.00 21.68
CA THR A 404 -19.48 -35.97 22.37
C THR A 404 -20.80 -35.81 21.63
N LEU A 405 -21.67 -36.80 21.74
CA LEU A 405 -23.11 -36.79 21.45
C LEU A 405 -23.62 -38.19 21.79
N GLY A 406 -24.39 -38.28 22.87
CA GLY A 406 -24.89 -39.51 23.49
C GLY A 406 -25.05 -39.30 24.97
#